data_AF-A0A2H9MH24-F1
#
_entry.id   AF-A0A2H9MH24-F1
#
_cell.length_a   1.000
_cell.length_b   1.000
_cell.length_c   1.000
_cell.angle_alpha   90.00
_cell.angle_beta   90.00
_cell.angle_gamma   90.00
#
_symmetry.space_group_name_H-M   'P 1'
#
loop_
_entity.id
_entity.type
_entity.pdbx_description
1 polymer ?
#
loop_
_entity_poly.entity_id
_entity_poly.type
_entity_poly.pdbx_seq_one_letter_code
_entity_poly.pdbx_strand_id
1 'polypeptide(L)'
;MEDKRRVNVNIDHSELGFFTDNVTISHNPNKFIFDFVQVTPRFDRIGDDMQQSLAVKHNTIIMDPIMARNILEILKDNLEKYEKNFGEIKIQKRKAVSKPMEYSEESTRYIG
;
A
#
# COMPACT_ATOMS: atom_id res chain seq x y z
N MET A 1 -38.95 23.07 8.50
CA MET A 1 -38.04 22.52 9.53
C MET A 1 -37.12 21.58 8.79
N GLU A 2 -35.83 21.86 8.76
CA GLU A 2 -34.84 21.05 8.03
C GLU A 2 -34.43 19.84 8.89
N ASP A 3 -34.67 18.63 8.38
CA ASP A 3 -34.29 17.39 9.02
C ASP A 3 -32.75 17.24 9.01
N LYS A 4 -32.13 17.54 10.14
CA LYS A 4 -30.72 17.24 10.39
C LYS A 4 -30.55 15.72 10.44
N ARG A 5 -30.18 15.12 9.31
CA ARG A 5 -29.72 13.73 9.24
C ARG A 5 -28.58 13.51 10.24
N ARG A 6 -28.87 12.76 11.31
CA ARG A 6 -27.86 12.31 12.28
C ARG A 6 -27.07 11.18 11.64
N VAL A 7 -25.81 11.45 11.31
CA VAL A 7 -24.87 10.40 10.90
C VAL A 7 -24.39 9.71 12.18
N ASN A 8 -24.86 8.49 12.43
CA ASN A 8 -24.30 7.64 13.47
C ASN A 8 -22.95 7.13 12.95
N VAL A 9 -21.85 7.69 13.46
CA VAL A 9 -20.49 7.23 13.16
C VAL A 9 -20.10 6.19 14.20
N ASN A 10 -20.09 4.91 13.79
CA ASN A 10 -19.39 3.88 14.56
C ASN A 10 -17.90 3.98 14.25
N ILE A 11 -17.10 4.28 15.26
CA ILE A 11 -15.64 4.30 15.16
C ILE A 11 -15.16 2.88 15.47
N ASP A 12 -14.76 2.17 14.42
CA ASP A 12 -14.07 0.89 14.57
C ASP A 12 -12.64 1.16 15.06
N HIS A 13 -12.27 0.50 16.16
CA HIS A 13 -10.94 0.59 16.77
C HIS A 13 -10.02 -0.56 16.32
N SER A 14 -10.47 -1.43 15.42
CA SER A 14 -9.65 -2.50 14.86
C SER A 14 -8.70 -1.95 13.78
N GLU A 15 -7.41 -1.99 14.13
CA GLU A 15 -6.22 -1.58 13.36
C GLU A 15 -6.12 -0.10 12.92
N LEU A 16 -5.21 0.60 13.60
CA LEU A 16 -4.80 1.99 13.37
C LEU A 16 -3.99 2.14 12.06
N GLY A 17 -4.59 1.85 10.92
CA GLY A 17 -3.98 2.04 9.61
C GLY A 17 -2.77 1.14 9.30
N PHE A 18 -2.53 0.91 8.02
CA PHE A 18 -1.36 0.16 7.55
C PHE A 18 -0.32 1.15 6.99
N PHE A 19 0.81 1.31 7.67
CA PHE A 19 1.93 2.07 7.13
C PHE A 19 2.68 1.22 6.12
N THR A 20 2.97 1.78 4.96
CA THR A 20 3.62 1.07 3.85
C THR A 20 4.88 1.80 3.40
N ASP A 21 5.95 1.03 3.19
CA ASP A 21 7.23 1.54 2.69
C ASP A 21 7.24 1.62 1.16
N ASN A 22 6.53 0.69 0.52
CA ASN A 22 6.48 0.53 -0.93
C ASN A 22 5.12 0.01 -1.39
N VAL A 23 4.69 0.44 -2.57
CA VAL A 23 3.53 -0.11 -3.27
C VAL A 23 3.96 -0.66 -4.62
N THR A 24 3.51 -1.88 -4.94
CA THR A 24 3.62 -2.46 -6.28
C THR A 24 2.24 -2.45 -6.93
N ILE A 25 2.15 -1.95 -8.16
CA ILE A 25 0.89 -1.91 -8.91
C ILE A 25 1.01 -2.85 -10.11
N SER A 26 0.09 -3.79 -10.23
CA SER A 26 -0.07 -4.66 -11.40
C SER A 26 -1.52 -4.66 -11.86
N HIS A 27 -1.77 -5.02 -13.12
CA HIS A 27 -3.14 -5.03 -13.66
C HIS A 27 -3.30 -6.03 -14.80
N ASN A 28 -4.56 -6.39 -15.03
CA ASN A 28 -5.05 -7.05 -16.24
C ASN A 28 -6.33 -6.31 -16.69
N PRO A 29 -6.96 -6.68 -17.83
CA PRO A 29 -8.14 -5.99 -18.33
C PRO A 29 -9.33 -5.93 -17.34
N ASN A 30 -9.38 -6.82 -16.36
CA ASN A 30 -10.48 -6.94 -15.42
C ASN A 30 -10.19 -6.33 -14.05
N LYS A 31 -8.91 -6.21 -13.65
CA LYS A 31 -8.51 -5.87 -12.29
C LYS A 31 -7.20 -5.10 -12.23
N PHE A 32 -7.14 -4.17 -11.29
CA PHE A 32 -5.92 -3.58 -10.76
C PHE A 32 -5.64 -4.15 -9.37
N ILE A 33 -4.36 -4.39 -9.09
CA ILE A 33 -3.86 -4.93 -7.83
C ILE A 33 -2.80 -3.96 -7.30
N PHE A 34 -3.05 -3.44 -6.11
CA PHE A 34 -2.12 -2.61 -5.35
C PHE A 34 -1.63 -3.43 -4.17
N ASP A 35 -0.36 -3.82 -4.18
CA ASP A 35 0.25 -4.56 -3.09
C ASP A 35 1.14 -3.65 -2.27
N PHE A 36 0.68 -3.33 -1.05
CA PHE A 36 1.39 -2.49 -0.10
C PHE A 36 2.26 -3.35 0.79
N VAL A 37 3.55 -3.03 0.83
CA VAL A 37 4.55 -3.78 1.59
C VAL A 37 5.05 -2.92 2.76
N GLN A 38 5.06 -3.51 3.94
CA GLN A 38 5.69 -2.96 5.14
C GLN A 38 6.83 -3.88 5.56
N VAL A 39 8.03 -3.34 5.71
CA VAL A 39 9.22 -4.08 6.15
C VAL A 39 9.66 -3.53 7.50
N THR A 40 9.53 -4.34 8.55
CA THR A 40 9.92 -3.94 9.92
C THR A 40 11.11 -4.78 10.39
N PRO A 41 12.23 -4.18 10.80
CA PRO A 41 13.31 -4.92 11.43
C PRO A 41 12.86 -5.44 12.79
N ARG A 42 13.14 -6.71 13.07
CA ARG A 42 12.83 -7.36 14.34
C ARG A 42 14.04 -8.13 14.84
N PHE A 43 14.20 -8.19 16.15
CA PHE A 43 15.12 -9.14 16.77
C PHE A 43 14.34 -10.40 17.11
N ASP A 44 14.68 -11.49 16.44
CA ASP A 44 14.11 -12.81 16.69
C ASP A 44 15.14 -13.70 17.37
N ARG A 45 14.70 -14.48 18.35
CA ARG A 45 15.51 -15.57 18.89
C ARG A 45 15.38 -16.77 17.97
N ILE A 46 16.48 -17.12 17.33
CA ILE A 46 16.58 -18.31 16.47
C ILE A 46 17.60 -19.24 17.15
N GLY A 47 17.10 -20.18 17.96
CA GLY A 47 17.94 -20.95 18.88
C GLY A 47 18.38 -20.12 20.09
N ASP A 48 19.65 -20.22 20.48
CA ASP A 48 20.24 -19.45 21.59
C ASP A 48 20.72 -18.05 21.17
N ASP A 49 20.72 -17.74 19.86
CA ASP A 49 21.23 -16.48 19.31
C ASP A 49 20.10 -15.46 19.04
N MET A 50 20.40 -14.19 19.30
CA MET A 50 19.58 -13.06 18.85
C MET A 50 19.99 -12.69 17.42
N GLN A 51 19.09 -12.87 16.45
CA GLN A 51 19.32 -12.46 15.06
C GLN A 51 18.35 -11.36 14.65
N GLN A 52 18.87 -10.40 13.88
CA GLN A 52 18.04 -9.39 13.26
C GLN A 52 17.40 -9.96 11.99
N SER A 53 16.08 -10.09 12.00
CA SER A 53 15.27 -10.51 10.86
C SER A 53 14.49 -9.32 10.29
N LEU A 54 13.91 -9.51 9.11
CA LEU A 54 12.95 -8.58 8.51
C LEU A 54 11.58 -9.23 8.50
N ALA A 55 10.63 -8.64 9.22
CA ALA A 55 9.23 -9.02 9.13
C ALA A 55 8.60 -8.24 7.96
N VAL A 56 8.08 -8.97 6.97
CA VAL A 56 7.42 -8.39 5.80
C VAL A 56 5.92 -8.64 5.90
N LYS A 57 5.13 -7.57 5.84
CA LYS A 57 3.66 -7.64 5.77
C LYS A 57 3.18 -7.12 4.42
N HIS A 58 2.26 -7.86 3.82
CA HIS A 58 1.58 -7.46 2.59
C HIS A 58 0.13 -7.11 2.90
N ASN A 59 -0.33 -5.98 2.37
CA ASN A 59 -1.74 -5.61 2.36
C ASN A 59 -2.14 -5.28 0.92
N THR A 60 -2.93 -6.18 0.33
CA THR A 60 -3.25 -6.12 -1.10
C THR A 60 -4.68 -5.62 -1.31
N ILE A 61 -4.83 -4.55 -2.08
CA ILE A 61 -6.13 -4.03 -2.54
C ILE A 61 -6.33 -4.42 -3.99
N ILE A 62 -7.48 -5.02 -4.28
CA ILE A 62 -7.88 -5.42 -5.63
C ILE A 62 -9.13 -4.63 -6.01
N MET A 63 -9.13 -4.04 -7.20
CA MET A 63 -10.23 -3.21 -7.68
C MET A 63 -10.42 -3.38 -9.19
N ASP A 64 -11.59 -3.01 -9.69
CA ASP A 64 -11.82 -2.92 -11.14
C ASP A 64 -11.15 -1.65 -11.74
N PRO A 65 -11.02 -1.56 -13.08
CA PRO A 65 -10.40 -0.41 -13.73
C PRO A 65 -11.14 0.93 -13.52
N ILE A 66 -12.46 0.91 -13.33
CA ILE A 66 -13.27 2.12 -13.13
C ILE A 66 -12.95 2.72 -11.76
N MET A 67 -12.93 1.89 -10.72
CA MET A 67 -12.56 2.28 -9.37
C MET A 67 -11.12 2.80 -9.30
N ALA A 68 -10.17 2.14 -9.97
CA ALA A 68 -8.78 2.60 -10.05
C ALA A 68 -8.66 3.99 -10.66
N ARG A 69 -9.42 4.27 -11.73
CA ARG A 69 -9.47 5.59 -12.36
C ARG A 69 -10.05 6.65 -11.42
N ASN A 70 -11.15 6.35 -10.76
CA ASN A 70 -11.77 7.28 -9.81
C ASN A 70 -10.82 7.61 -8.65
N ILE A 71 -10.08 6.63 -8.13
CA ILE A 71 -9.07 6.85 -7.09
C ILE A 71 -7.97 7.79 -7.58
N LEU A 72 -7.48 7.63 -8.82
CA LEU A 72 -6.45 8.51 -9.37
C LEU A 72 -6.93 9.98 -9.43
N GLU A 73 -8.16 10.20 -9.89
CA GLU A 73 -8.74 11.54 -10.00
C GLU A 73 -8.90 12.17 -8.61
N ILE A 74 -9.47 11.44 -7.64
CA ILE A 74 -9.62 11.91 -6.26
C ILE A 74 -8.26 12.19 -5.62
N LEU A 75 -7.26 11.33 -5.85
CA LEU A 75 -5.94 11.48 -5.27
C LEU A 75 -5.22 12.72 -5.80
N LYS A 76 -5.30 12.99 -7.12
CA LYS A 76 -4.73 14.20 -7.73
C LYS A 76 -5.30 15.46 -7.10
N ASP A 77 -6.62 15.56 -7.02
CA ASP A 77 -7.31 16.71 -6.44
C ASP A 77 -6.89 16.95 -4.98
N ASN A 78 -6.72 15.88 -4.20
CA ASN A 78 -6.31 15.99 -2.80
C ASN A 78 -4.83 16.35 -2.66
N LEU A 79 -3.95 15.85 -3.54
CA LEU A 79 -2.54 16.24 -3.57
C LEU A 79 -2.37 17.72 -3.92
N GLU A 80 -3.08 18.24 -4.93
CA GLU A 80 -3.04 19.66 -5.29
C GLU A 80 -3.47 20.55 -4.12
N LYS A 81 -4.55 20.18 -3.44
CA LYS A 81 -5.03 20.90 -2.24
C LYS A 81 -4.02 20.82 -1.10
N TYR A 82 -3.39 19.67 -0.92
CA TYR A 82 -2.35 19.49 0.10
C TYR A 82 -1.16 20.41 -0.20
N GLU A 83 -0.61 20.37 -1.41
CA GLU A 83 0.56 21.17 -1.78
C GLU A 83 0.29 22.68 -1.71
N LYS A 84 -0.93 23.11 -2.07
CA LYS A 84 -1.34 24.51 -1.90
C LYS A 84 -1.29 24.97 -0.43
N ASN A 85 -1.58 24.07 0.52
CA ASN A 85 -1.68 24.40 1.94
C ASN A 85 -0.38 24.15 2.72
N PHE A 86 0.39 23.15 2.33
CA PHE A 86 1.56 22.66 3.07
C PHE A 86 2.89 22.79 2.31
N GLY A 87 2.85 23.20 1.04
CA GLY A 87 4.02 23.31 0.16
C GLY A 87 4.23 22.09 -0.72
N GLU A 88 5.08 22.25 -1.73
CA GLU A 88 5.38 21.23 -2.73
C GLU A 88 6.04 19.98 -2.12
N ILE A 89 5.57 18.80 -2.55
CA ILE A 89 6.15 17.51 -2.19
C ILE A 89 7.46 17.35 -2.95
N LYS A 90 8.57 17.38 -2.22
CA LYS A 90 9.90 17.16 -2.79
C LYS A 90 10.11 15.69 -3.12
N ILE A 91 9.86 15.32 -4.37
CA ILE A 91 10.14 13.98 -4.86
C ILE A 91 11.65 13.82 -5.03
N GLN A 92 12.29 13.10 -4.10
CA GLN A 92 13.61 12.56 -4.36
C GLN A 92 13.45 11.49 -5.43
N LYS A 93 14.00 11.71 -6.64
CA LYS A 93 14.04 10.69 -7.69
C LYS A 93 14.74 9.45 -7.13
N ARG A 94 13.98 8.46 -6.66
CA ARG A 94 14.49 7.11 -6.45
C ARG A 94 15.04 6.70 -7.82
N LYS A 95 16.36 6.45 -7.91
CA LYS A 95 16.93 5.75 -9.07
C LYS A 95 16.07 4.50 -9.25
N ALA A 96 15.39 4.39 -10.38
CA ALA A 96 14.55 3.22 -10.66
C ALA A 96 15.41 1.98 -10.41
N VAL A 97 15.07 1.21 -9.37
CA VAL A 97 15.66 -0.11 -9.16
C VAL A 97 15.04 -0.98 -10.25
N SER A 98 15.63 -0.90 -11.43
CA SER A 98 15.27 -1.60 -12.66
C SER A 98 15.82 -3.03 -12.65
N LYS A 99 15.77 -3.70 -11.49
CA LYS A 99 15.93 -5.15 -11.46
C LYS A 99 14.55 -5.76 -11.34
N PRO A 100 14.03 -6.44 -12.38
CA PRO A 100 12.93 -7.35 -12.21
C PRO A 100 13.32 -8.32 -11.10
N MET A 101 12.42 -8.54 -10.15
CA MET A 101 12.57 -9.60 -9.15
C MET A 101 12.59 -10.93 -9.92
N GLU A 102 13.77 -11.54 -10.04
CA GLU A 102 13.91 -12.88 -10.62
C GLU A 102 13.22 -13.87 -9.67
N TYR A 103 12.05 -14.35 -10.07
CA TYR A 103 11.42 -15.49 -9.43
C TYR A 103 12.29 -16.72 -9.71
N SER A 104 12.74 -17.42 -8.66
CA SER A 104 13.35 -18.73 -8.84
C SER A 104 12.32 -19.71 -9.39
N GLU A 105 12.74 -20.61 -10.28
CA GLU A 105 11.89 -21.64 -10.91
C GLU A 105 11.16 -22.56 -9.89
N GLU A 106 11.55 -22.51 -8.62
CA GLU A 106 10.87 -23.23 -7.53
C GLU A 106 9.59 -22.54 -7.05
N SER A 107 9.51 -21.21 -7.18
CA SER A 107 8.36 -20.42 -6.72
C SER A 107 7.17 -20.46 -7.68
N THR A 108 7.40 -20.75 -8.97
CA THR A 108 6.35 -20.93 -9.99
C THR A 108 5.64 -22.28 -9.92
N ARG A 109 6.14 -23.23 -9.13
CA ARG A 109 5.53 -24.57 -8.98
C ARG A 109 4.32 -24.63 -8.04
N TYR A 110 4.01 -23.56 -7.30
CA TYR A 110 2.90 -23.52 -6.35
C TYR A 110 1.70 -22.67 -6.81
N ILE A 111 1.75 -22.13 -8.03
CA ILE A 111 0.63 -21.46 -8.68
C ILE A 111 0.18 -22.29 -9.89
N GLY A 112 -0.43 -23.43 -9.58
CA GLY A 112 -1.21 -24.26 -10.51
C GLY A 112 -2.67 -24.27 -10.09
#